data_AF-A0A4R5LWP1-F1
#
_entry.id   AF-A0A4R5LWP1-F1
#
_cell.length_a   1.000
_cell.length_b   1.000
_cell.length_c   1.000
_cell.angle_alpha   90.00
_cell.angle_beta   90.00
_cell.angle_gamma   90.00
#
_symmetry.space_group_name_H-M   'P 1'
#
loop_
_entity.id
_entity.type
_entity.pdbx_description
1 polymer ?
#
loop_
_entity_poly.entity_id
_entity_poly.type
_entity_poly.pdbx_seq_one_letter_code
_entity_poly.pdbx_strand_id
1 'polypeptide(L)'
;MVVRFLSMLRLLLLPLVLTACAVQPDTLAPAALTPQQALESPALALTGEARLPSVDLLAVNEEMREFLREQVPEDASRQRKVKLILQAILDDGLQLDYNSFKTLTAEQAFYQRQGNCLSFTNLFVALAREAGLDVEYQEVDVPPSWDRWGNNHLYNRHINARVRLPFKGDQAVDFNMRDFDVEYTRKRVSDQYARALYHNNMAVYWLGEQQLDQAYLSIREAISLHPGTAFFWTNLGTVHSRIGDAARAEAAWLEAVRLAEEPSAMSNLARFYERHDKPQLAGYYADAVEGYRRKNPYYLYSQAEQAYEMGEYEEALSLLRRAVKIRDDEHEFYRLMGFSQLYLGDEAAALDSFEQAEAVADNEIDRHRYNQKQRLMAQVAH
;
A
#
# COMPACT_ATOMS: atom_id res chain seq x y z
N MET A 1 11.30 59.54 62.08
CA MET A 1 12.22 60.06 61.03
C MET A 1 12.81 58.85 60.30
N VAL A 2 13.02 58.94 58.99
CA VAL A 2 13.49 57.90 58.03
C VAL A 2 12.39 57.18 57.21
N VAL A 3 11.90 57.92 56.21
CA VAL A 3 11.74 57.65 54.76
C VAL A 3 12.00 56.20 54.25
N ARG A 4 11.08 55.65 53.42
CA ARG A 4 11.39 55.19 52.03
C ARG A 4 10.15 54.83 51.17
N PHE A 5 10.14 55.44 49.99
CA PHE A 5 9.33 55.19 48.78
C PHE A 5 9.55 53.77 48.20
N LEU A 6 8.56 53.26 47.44
CA LEU A 6 8.67 52.50 46.16
C LEU A 6 7.27 51.91 45.84
N SER A 7 6.44 52.56 45.02
CA SER A 7 6.35 52.45 43.55
C SER A 7 5.65 51.19 43.03
N MET A 8 4.50 51.43 42.38
CA MET A 8 3.68 50.52 41.58
C MET A 8 4.50 49.66 40.60
N LEU A 9 4.17 48.38 40.50
CA LEU A 9 4.41 47.59 39.28
C LEU A 9 3.24 46.62 39.06
N ARG A 10 2.39 46.94 38.08
CA ARG A 10 1.36 46.04 37.54
C ARG A 10 2.07 45.04 36.63
N LEU A 11 2.11 43.77 37.00
CA LEU A 11 2.50 42.68 36.11
C LEU A 11 1.32 42.33 35.18
N LEU A 12 1.45 42.70 33.90
CA LEU A 12 0.67 42.14 32.80
C LEU A 12 1.34 40.82 32.38
N LEU A 13 0.73 39.69 32.72
CA LEU A 13 1.10 38.38 32.20
C LEU A 13 0.41 38.19 30.84
N LEU A 14 1.17 38.40 29.76
CA LEU A 14 0.80 37.99 28.40
C LEU A 14 1.04 36.47 28.28
N PRO A 15 0.10 35.67 27.76
CA PRO A 15 0.41 34.29 27.39
C PRO A 15 1.19 34.30 26.07
N LEU A 16 2.46 33.90 26.11
CA LEU A 16 3.22 33.52 24.92
C LEU A 16 2.55 32.28 24.31
N VAL A 17 1.77 32.48 23.26
CA VAL A 17 1.39 31.40 22.36
C VAL A 17 2.64 31.04 21.56
N LEU A 18 3.34 29.99 22.00
CA LEU A 18 4.37 29.34 21.20
C LEU A 18 3.67 28.65 20.02
N THR A 19 3.53 29.37 18.92
CA THR A 19 3.36 28.74 17.61
C THR A 19 4.66 28.02 17.29
N ALA A 20 4.74 26.74 17.63
CA ALA A 20 5.70 25.83 17.01
C ALA A 20 5.27 25.67 15.54
N CYS A 21 5.58 26.66 14.71
CA CYS A 21 5.71 26.42 13.29
C CYS A 21 6.80 25.35 13.16
N ALA A 22 6.49 24.22 12.54
CA ALA A 22 7.51 23.32 12.03
C ALA A 22 8.31 24.12 11.00
N VAL A 23 9.36 24.81 11.45
CA VAL A 23 10.28 25.54 10.59
C VAL A 23 11.03 24.44 9.85
N GLN A 24 10.68 24.25 8.58
CA GLN A 24 11.54 23.52 7.65
C GLN A 24 12.93 24.12 7.78
N PRO A 25 13.97 23.32 8.06
CA PRO A 25 15.30 23.87 8.24
C PRO A 25 15.69 24.64 6.97
N ASP A 26 16.35 25.79 7.13
CA ASP A 26 16.88 26.65 6.05
C ASP A 26 17.86 25.91 5.10
N THR A 27 18.08 24.61 5.33
CA THR A 27 18.97 23.70 4.60
C THR A 27 18.28 22.85 3.54
N LEU A 28 16.96 22.97 3.31
CA LEU A 28 16.30 22.39 2.12
C LEU A 28 16.69 23.20 0.88
N ALA A 29 17.97 23.15 0.51
CA ALA A 29 18.40 23.61 -0.80
C ALA A 29 17.55 22.88 -1.85
N PRO A 30 17.00 23.59 -2.84
CA PRO A 30 16.28 22.94 -3.93
C PRO A 30 17.18 21.88 -4.57
N ALA A 31 16.57 20.78 -5.00
CA ALA A 31 17.27 19.70 -5.71
C ALA A 31 18.20 20.30 -6.76
N ALA A 32 19.42 19.77 -6.87
CA ALA A 32 20.39 20.25 -7.87
C ALA A 32 19.86 20.07 -9.32
N LEU A 33 18.91 19.15 -9.51
CA LEU A 33 18.26 18.85 -10.77
C LEU A 33 16.74 19.01 -10.66
N THR A 34 16.11 19.47 -11.74
CA THR A 34 14.65 19.53 -11.88
C THR A 34 14.04 18.14 -12.09
N PRO A 35 12.72 17.95 -11.84
CA PRO A 35 12.04 16.69 -12.15
C PRO A 35 12.20 16.27 -13.61
N GLN A 36 12.22 17.22 -14.55
CA GLN A 36 12.43 16.91 -15.97
C GLN A 36 13.83 16.34 -16.23
N GLN A 37 14.86 16.88 -15.57
CA GLN A 37 16.22 16.35 -15.67
C GLN A 37 16.38 15.00 -14.98
N ALA A 38 15.58 14.71 -13.94
CA ALA A 38 15.53 13.41 -13.31
C ALA A 38 14.93 12.32 -14.22
N LEU A 39 14.11 12.68 -15.21
CA LEU A 39 13.57 11.75 -16.22
C LEU A 39 14.58 11.37 -17.31
N GLU A 40 15.73 12.02 -17.35
CA GLU A 40 16.83 11.68 -18.25
C GLU A 40 17.78 10.68 -17.59
N SER A 41 18.56 9.95 -18.39
CA SER A 41 19.63 9.09 -17.87
C SER A 41 20.82 9.08 -18.83
N PRO A 42 21.67 10.12 -18.81
CA PRO A 42 22.84 10.20 -19.67
C PRO A 42 23.91 9.16 -19.32
N ALA A 43 23.86 8.61 -18.10
CA ALA A 43 24.72 7.51 -17.66
C ALA A 43 24.41 6.20 -18.41
N LEU A 44 23.17 6.03 -18.87
CA LEU A 44 22.80 4.94 -19.75
C LEU A 44 23.06 5.37 -21.19
N ALA A 45 23.77 4.54 -21.96
CA ALA A 45 24.06 4.79 -23.38
C ALA A 45 22.83 4.56 -24.29
N LEU A 46 21.66 4.99 -23.83
CA LEU A 46 20.40 4.90 -24.56
C LEU A 46 20.35 6.03 -25.59
N THR A 47 20.01 5.68 -26.83
CA THR A 47 19.66 6.70 -27.82
C THR A 47 18.41 7.44 -27.36
N GLY A 48 18.32 8.75 -27.62
CA GLY A 48 17.21 9.59 -27.12
C GLY A 48 15.80 9.13 -27.53
N GLU A 49 15.70 8.22 -28.50
CA GLU A 49 14.45 7.62 -28.99
C GLU A 49 14.17 6.21 -28.46
N ALA A 50 15.03 5.63 -27.63
CA ALA A 50 14.82 4.29 -27.08
C ALA A 50 13.48 4.25 -26.33
N ARG A 51 12.53 3.47 -26.84
CA ARG A 51 11.19 3.28 -26.27
C ARG A 51 10.92 1.79 -26.13
N LEU A 52 10.15 1.44 -25.10
CA LEU A 52 9.61 0.10 -25.01
C LEU A 52 8.60 -0.12 -26.15
N PRO A 53 8.44 -1.36 -26.63
CA PRO A 53 7.32 -1.72 -27.48
C PRO A 53 6.00 -1.34 -26.82
N SER A 54 5.03 -0.89 -27.62
CA SER A 54 3.67 -0.67 -27.12
C SER A 54 3.11 -2.00 -26.62
N VAL A 55 2.53 -2.00 -25.42
CA VAL A 55 1.87 -3.16 -24.82
C VAL A 55 0.37 -2.88 -24.74
N ASP A 56 -0.43 -3.79 -25.29
CA ASP A 56 -1.86 -3.85 -25.02
C ASP A 56 -2.10 -4.86 -23.89
N LEU A 57 -2.47 -4.34 -22.71
CA LEU A 57 -2.69 -5.18 -21.53
C LEU A 57 -3.91 -6.09 -21.69
N LEU A 58 -4.88 -5.69 -22.50
CA LEU A 58 -6.20 -6.32 -22.59
C LEU A 58 -6.43 -6.98 -23.95
N ALA A 59 -5.37 -7.20 -24.72
CA ALA A 59 -5.47 -7.90 -26.00
C ALA A 59 -6.10 -9.29 -25.80
N VAL A 60 -7.09 -9.59 -26.65
CA VAL A 60 -7.78 -10.89 -26.72
C VAL A 60 -7.60 -11.45 -28.12
N ASN A 61 -6.96 -12.59 -28.24
CA ASN A 61 -6.79 -13.31 -29.51
C ASN A 61 -7.93 -14.31 -29.74
N GLU A 62 -7.90 -15.06 -30.85
CA GLU A 62 -9.01 -15.95 -31.20
C GLU A 62 -9.11 -17.16 -30.27
N GLU A 63 -7.98 -17.74 -29.82
CA GLU A 63 -8.02 -18.86 -28.88
C GLU A 63 -8.66 -18.45 -27.54
N MET A 64 -8.39 -17.23 -27.06
CA MET A 64 -9.05 -16.69 -25.87
C MET A 64 -10.56 -16.50 -26.08
N ARG A 65 -11.00 -16.08 -27.28
CA ARG A 65 -12.43 -15.96 -27.61
C ARG A 65 -13.10 -17.33 -27.68
N GLU A 66 -12.45 -18.31 -28.30
CA GLU A 66 -12.92 -19.70 -28.36
C GLU A 66 -13.08 -20.27 -26.95
N PHE A 67 -12.05 -20.14 -26.12
CA PHE A 67 -12.09 -20.52 -24.71
C PHE A 67 -13.28 -19.85 -23.99
N LEU A 68 -13.48 -18.55 -24.18
CA LEU A 68 -14.59 -17.85 -23.55
C LEU A 68 -15.96 -18.38 -24.02
N ARG A 69 -16.14 -18.63 -25.33
CA ARG A 69 -17.39 -19.17 -25.90
C ARG A 69 -17.72 -20.57 -25.37
N GLU A 70 -16.71 -21.40 -25.16
CA GLU A 70 -16.89 -22.76 -24.58
C GLU A 70 -17.33 -22.71 -23.12
N GLN A 71 -16.81 -21.76 -22.34
CA GLN A 71 -17.02 -21.70 -20.90
C GLN A 71 -18.23 -20.83 -20.49
N VAL A 72 -18.62 -19.86 -21.33
CA VAL A 72 -19.59 -18.83 -20.98
C VAL A 72 -20.70 -18.73 -22.05
N PRO A 73 -21.89 -19.29 -21.80
CA PRO A 73 -23.03 -19.15 -22.70
C PRO A 73 -23.39 -17.68 -22.94
N GLU A 74 -23.68 -17.32 -24.19
CA GLU A 74 -23.97 -15.93 -24.57
C GLU A 74 -25.21 -15.36 -23.87
N ASP A 75 -26.22 -16.22 -23.65
CA ASP A 75 -27.51 -15.91 -23.02
C ASP A 75 -27.47 -15.93 -21.48
N ALA A 76 -26.33 -16.30 -20.89
CA ALA A 76 -26.18 -16.30 -19.44
C ALA A 76 -26.37 -14.89 -18.85
N SER A 77 -27.02 -14.81 -17.69
CA SER A 77 -27.13 -13.55 -16.93
C SER A 77 -25.75 -12.96 -16.61
N ARG A 78 -25.65 -11.63 -16.46
CA ARG A 78 -24.38 -10.96 -16.15
C ARG A 78 -23.68 -11.55 -14.92
N GLN A 79 -24.43 -11.85 -13.86
CA GLN A 79 -23.89 -12.48 -12.65
C GLN A 79 -23.36 -13.89 -12.93
N ARG A 80 -24.09 -14.67 -13.76
CA ARG A 80 -23.64 -16.01 -14.14
C ARG A 80 -22.38 -15.94 -15.00
N LYS A 81 -22.26 -14.97 -15.90
CA LYS A 81 -21.05 -14.73 -16.69
C LYS A 81 -19.84 -14.44 -15.80
N VAL A 82 -19.96 -13.55 -14.81
CA VAL A 82 -18.87 -13.27 -13.84
C VAL A 82 -18.41 -14.56 -13.16
N LYS A 83 -19.34 -15.36 -12.64
CA LYS A 83 -19.02 -16.63 -11.99
C LYS A 83 -18.35 -17.62 -12.94
N LEU A 84 -18.86 -17.79 -14.15
CA LEU A 84 -18.30 -18.72 -15.14
C LEU A 84 -16.89 -18.31 -15.58
N ILE A 85 -16.64 -17.02 -15.80
CA ILE A 85 -15.31 -16.51 -16.13
C ILE A 85 -14.33 -16.77 -14.97
N LEU A 86 -14.74 -16.53 -13.73
CA LEU A 86 -13.90 -16.83 -12.56
C LEU A 86 -13.56 -18.32 -12.46
N GLN A 87 -14.57 -19.18 -12.60
CA GLN A 87 -14.40 -20.63 -12.61
C GLN A 87 -13.46 -21.08 -13.76
N ALA A 88 -13.61 -20.49 -14.94
CA ALA A 88 -12.77 -20.77 -16.09
C ALA A 88 -11.31 -20.33 -15.87
N ILE A 89 -11.06 -19.23 -15.16
CA ILE A 89 -9.69 -18.78 -14.88
C ILE A 89 -9.05 -19.59 -13.74
N LEU A 90 -9.76 -19.82 -12.65
CA LEU A 90 -9.18 -20.33 -11.39
C LEU A 90 -9.33 -21.85 -11.19
N ASP A 91 -10.42 -22.45 -11.66
CA ASP A 91 -10.80 -23.82 -11.31
C ASP A 91 -10.71 -24.76 -12.52
N ASP A 92 -11.81 -24.95 -13.25
CA ASP A 92 -11.98 -26.05 -14.20
C ASP A 92 -11.36 -25.76 -15.59
N GLY A 93 -10.88 -24.54 -15.81
CA GLY A 93 -10.29 -24.11 -17.09
C GLY A 93 -8.77 -23.97 -17.05
N LEU A 94 -8.29 -22.73 -16.84
CA LEU A 94 -6.87 -22.38 -16.93
C LEU A 94 -6.05 -22.81 -15.73
N GLN A 95 -6.64 -22.81 -14.53
CA GLN A 95 -5.93 -23.01 -13.26
C GLN A 95 -4.78 -22.01 -13.10
N LEU A 96 -5.11 -20.72 -13.16
CA LEU A 96 -4.12 -19.64 -13.08
C LEU A 96 -3.41 -19.64 -11.71
N ASP A 97 -2.10 -19.89 -11.71
CA ASP A 97 -1.28 -19.93 -10.50
C ASP A 97 -0.81 -18.53 -10.05
N TYR A 98 -0.83 -18.28 -8.74
CA TYR A 98 -0.30 -17.03 -8.21
C TYR A 98 1.22 -16.97 -8.28
N ASN A 99 1.75 -15.91 -8.87
CA ASN A 99 3.19 -15.62 -8.85
C ASN A 99 3.42 -14.12 -8.65
N SER A 100 3.82 -13.72 -7.44
CA SER A 100 4.03 -12.32 -7.05
C SER A 100 5.04 -11.57 -7.93
N PHE A 101 5.98 -12.29 -8.55
CA PHE A 101 7.06 -11.71 -9.37
C PHE A 101 6.68 -11.55 -10.84
N LYS A 102 5.53 -12.08 -11.30
CA LYS A 102 5.12 -12.06 -12.70
C LYS A 102 3.95 -11.12 -12.97
N THR A 103 4.26 -9.97 -13.53
CA THR A 103 3.27 -9.04 -14.09
C THR A 103 3.17 -9.24 -15.60
N LEU A 104 2.00 -9.61 -16.09
CA LEU A 104 1.74 -10.08 -17.45
C LEU A 104 0.53 -9.37 -18.06
N THR A 105 0.47 -9.33 -19.40
CA THR A 105 -0.76 -8.97 -20.12
C THR A 105 -1.82 -10.07 -19.98
N ALA A 106 -3.06 -9.79 -20.38
CA ALA A 106 -4.13 -10.78 -20.43
C ALA A 106 -3.73 -12.03 -21.25
N GLU A 107 -3.24 -11.82 -22.47
CA GLU A 107 -2.79 -12.90 -23.36
C GLU A 107 -1.63 -13.71 -22.74
N GLN A 108 -0.64 -13.04 -22.16
CA GLN A 108 0.48 -13.72 -21.52
C GLN A 108 0.03 -14.54 -20.30
N ALA A 109 -0.86 -14.00 -19.46
CA ALA A 109 -1.42 -14.71 -18.31
C ALA A 109 -2.25 -15.93 -18.75
N PHE A 110 -3.00 -15.81 -19.85
CA PHE A 110 -3.77 -16.92 -20.45
C PHE A 110 -2.87 -18.10 -20.84
N TYR A 111 -1.78 -17.84 -21.58
CA TYR A 111 -0.88 -18.91 -22.03
C TYR A 111 0.05 -19.42 -20.93
N GLN A 112 0.58 -18.53 -20.09
CA GLN A 112 1.53 -18.91 -19.04
C GLN A 112 0.86 -19.51 -17.80
N ARG A 113 -0.46 -19.36 -17.68
CA ARG A 113 -1.28 -19.85 -16.56
C ARG A 113 -0.72 -19.47 -15.19
N GLN A 114 -0.13 -18.29 -15.10
CA GLN A 114 0.36 -17.74 -13.85
C GLN A 114 0.38 -16.22 -13.88
N GLY A 115 0.45 -15.60 -12.71
CA GLY A 115 0.70 -14.17 -12.59
C GLY A 115 0.34 -13.62 -11.21
N ASN A 116 0.67 -12.37 -10.96
CA ASN A 116 0.23 -11.66 -9.77
C ASN A 116 -1.18 -11.05 -9.96
N CYS A 117 -1.61 -10.26 -8.98
CA CYS A 117 -2.93 -9.63 -8.95
C CYS A 117 -3.24 -8.80 -10.20
N LEU A 118 -2.27 -8.03 -10.71
CA LEU A 118 -2.46 -7.23 -11.92
C LEU A 118 -2.61 -8.11 -13.16
N SER A 119 -1.82 -9.19 -13.28
CA SER A 119 -1.93 -10.16 -14.38
C SER A 119 -3.31 -10.82 -14.44
N PHE A 120 -3.80 -11.28 -13.29
CA PHE A 120 -5.15 -11.82 -13.18
C PHE A 120 -6.20 -10.78 -13.55
N THR A 121 -6.08 -9.57 -13.01
CA THR A 121 -7.05 -8.50 -13.26
C THR A 121 -7.08 -8.14 -14.74
N ASN A 122 -5.92 -8.09 -15.41
CA ASN A 122 -5.84 -7.91 -16.86
C ASN A 122 -6.61 -9.00 -17.60
N LEU A 123 -6.35 -10.27 -17.29
CA LEU A 123 -7.03 -11.41 -17.92
C LEU A 123 -8.54 -11.38 -17.67
N PHE A 124 -8.96 -11.18 -16.43
CA PHE A 124 -10.38 -11.12 -16.07
C PHE A 124 -11.08 -9.95 -16.76
N VAL A 125 -10.51 -8.74 -16.73
CA VAL A 125 -11.08 -7.56 -17.38
C VAL A 125 -11.20 -7.78 -18.89
N ALA A 126 -10.18 -8.37 -19.53
CA ALA A 126 -10.19 -8.67 -20.97
C ALA A 126 -11.32 -9.64 -21.34
N LEU A 127 -11.40 -10.80 -20.67
CA LEU A 127 -12.43 -11.81 -20.94
C LEU A 127 -13.83 -11.32 -20.56
N ALA A 128 -13.98 -10.56 -19.47
CA ALA A 128 -15.27 -10.04 -19.04
C ALA A 128 -15.81 -8.98 -20.01
N ARG A 129 -14.95 -8.08 -20.50
CA ARG A 129 -15.34 -7.11 -21.53
C ARG A 129 -15.68 -7.78 -22.84
N GLU A 130 -14.93 -8.81 -23.25
CA GLU A 130 -15.24 -9.64 -24.42
C GLU A 130 -16.61 -10.34 -24.26
N ALA A 131 -16.98 -10.75 -23.04
CA ALA A 131 -18.29 -11.33 -22.72
C ALA A 131 -19.46 -10.29 -22.63
N GLY A 132 -19.18 -9.01 -22.90
CA GLY A 132 -20.15 -7.90 -22.84
C GLY A 132 -20.43 -7.38 -21.43
N LEU A 133 -19.57 -7.67 -20.46
CA LEU A 133 -19.67 -7.12 -19.11
C LEU A 133 -19.04 -5.72 -19.02
N ASP A 134 -19.61 -4.92 -18.13
CA ASP A 134 -19.13 -3.58 -17.83
C ASP A 134 -18.19 -3.66 -16.64
N VAL A 135 -16.88 -3.62 -16.94
CA VAL A 135 -15.81 -3.89 -15.96
C VAL A 135 -14.75 -2.79 -15.98
N GLU A 136 -14.40 -2.32 -14.80
CA GLU A 136 -13.40 -1.27 -14.55
C GLU A 136 -12.33 -1.80 -13.59
N TYR A 137 -11.12 -1.25 -13.65
CA TYR A 137 -10.11 -1.51 -12.62
C TYR A 137 -10.43 -0.73 -11.34
N GLN A 138 -10.06 -1.30 -10.20
CA GLN A 138 -9.99 -0.58 -8.92
C GLN A 138 -8.64 -0.81 -8.25
N GLU A 139 -8.06 0.28 -7.75
CA GLU A 139 -6.97 0.23 -6.78
C GLU A 139 -7.57 0.00 -5.39
N VAL A 140 -6.95 -0.91 -4.66
CA VAL A 140 -7.31 -1.30 -3.29
C VAL A 140 -6.16 -0.85 -2.40
N ASP A 141 -6.47 0.06 -1.47
CA ASP A 141 -5.49 0.55 -0.51
C ASP A 141 -5.40 -0.44 0.65
N VAL A 142 -4.45 -1.37 0.53
CA VAL A 142 -4.18 -2.38 1.56
C VAL A 142 -3.36 -1.73 2.67
N PRO A 143 -3.78 -1.87 3.94
CA PRO A 143 -2.99 -1.51 5.09
C PRO A 143 -1.59 -2.07 4.95
N PRO A 144 -0.57 -1.23 5.09
CA PRO A 144 0.75 -1.70 4.79
C PRO A 144 1.30 -2.56 5.93
N SER A 145 2.20 -3.48 5.61
CA SER A 145 2.83 -4.38 6.58
C SER A 145 4.28 -3.99 6.86
N TRP A 146 4.76 -4.20 8.09
CA TRP A 146 6.15 -4.00 8.48
C TRP A 146 6.82 -5.35 8.78
N ASP A 147 8.12 -5.44 8.49
CA ASP A 147 8.92 -6.57 8.95
C ASP A 147 9.07 -6.59 10.48
N ARG A 148 9.58 -7.70 11.01
CA ARG A 148 9.81 -7.92 12.46
C ARG A 148 10.74 -6.89 13.13
N TRP A 149 11.39 -6.03 12.36
CA TRP A 149 12.29 -4.99 12.87
C TRP A 149 11.75 -3.58 12.62
N GLY A 150 10.54 -3.43 12.06
CA GLY A 150 9.93 -2.14 11.72
C GLY A 150 10.71 -1.36 10.65
N ASN A 151 11.65 -2.01 9.96
CA ASN A 151 12.66 -1.36 9.12
C ASN A 151 12.24 -1.34 7.66
N ASN A 152 11.70 -2.44 7.14
CA ASN A 152 11.11 -2.48 5.81
C ASN A 152 9.59 -2.45 5.87
N HIS A 153 9.03 -1.54 5.08
CA HIS A 153 7.60 -1.42 4.84
C HIS A 153 7.28 -1.90 3.43
N LEU A 154 6.34 -2.83 3.30
CA LEU A 154 5.84 -3.25 2.00
C LEU A 154 4.51 -2.54 1.75
N TYR A 155 4.52 -1.52 0.90
CA TYR A 155 3.28 -0.94 0.39
C TYR A 155 2.74 -1.91 -0.65
N ASN A 156 1.86 -2.82 -0.23
CA ASN A 156 1.26 -3.79 -1.15
C ASN A 156 0.03 -3.14 -1.80
N ARG A 157 0.25 -2.25 -2.77
CA ARG A 157 -0.87 -1.69 -3.56
C ARG A 157 -1.47 -2.82 -4.37
N HIS A 158 -2.73 -3.10 -4.09
CA HIS A 158 -3.44 -4.17 -4.74
C HIS A 158 -4.38 -3.60 -5.80
N ILE A 159 -4.61 -4.36 -6.87
CA ILE A 159 -5.51 -3.97 -7.95
C ILE A 159 -6.45 -5.13 -8.23
N ASN A 160 -7.71 -4.81 -8.42
CA ASN A 160 -8.75 -5.78 -8.73
C ASN A 160 -9.76 -5.21 -9.74
N ALA A 161 -10.78 -5.99 -10.07
CA ALA A 161 -11.80 -5.62 -11.04
C ALA A 161 -13.14 -5.29 -10.36
N ARG A 162 -13.85 -4.29 -10.88
CA ARG A 162 -15.23 -3.96 -10.52
C ARG A 162 -16.15 -4.22 -11.68
N VAL A 163 -17.09 -5.13 -11.47
CA VAL A 163 -18.16 -5.42 -12.43
C VAL A 163 -19.41 -4.65 -12.02
N ARG A 164 -19.94 -3.82 -12.93
CA ARG A 164 -21.22 -3.13 -12.72
C ARG A 164 -22.38 -4.06 -13.04
N LEU A 165 -23.20 -4.36 -12.02
CA LEU A 165 -24.39 -5.21 -12.17
C LEU A 165 -25.66 -4.37 -11.91
N PRO A 166 -26.49 -4.13 -12.95
CA PRO A 166 -27.76 -3.42 -12.79
C PRO A 166 -28.60 -4.05 -11.68
N PHE A 167 -29.20 -3.21 -10.84
CA PHE A 167 -30.11 -3.61 -9.75
C PHE A 167 -29.51 -4.42 -8.59
N LYS A 168 -28.26 -4.91 -8.69
CA LYS A 168 -27.57 -5.65 -7.61
C LYS A 168 -26.41 -4.89 -6.96
N GLY A 169 -26.04 -3.74 -7.51
CA GLY A 169 -24.84 -3.01 -7.09
C GLY A 169 -23.59 -3.57 -7.75
N ASP A 170 -22.43 -3.00 -7.42
CA ASP A 170 -21.19 -3.43 -8.03
C ASP A 170 -20.63 -4.67 -7.35
N GLN A 171 -19.94 -5.51 -8.12
CA GLN A 171 -19.23 -6.67 -7.61
C GLN A 171 -17.73 -6.49 -7.82
N ALA A 172 -16.96 -6.53 -6.74
CA ALA A 172 -15.51 -6.63 -6.82
C ALA A 172 -15.09 -8.08 -7.13
N VAL A 173 -14.04 -8.23 -7.92
CA VAL A 173 -13.48 -9.50 -8.35
C VAL A 173 -11.98 -9.44 -8.15
N ASP A 174 -11.48 -10.36 -7.33
CA ASP A 174 -10.12 -10.40 -6.83
C ASP A 174 -9.49 -11.77 -7.07
N PHE A 175 -8.16 -11.81 -7.24
CA PHE A 175 -7.45 -13.08 -7.36
C PHE A 175 -7.49 -13.84 -6.03
N ASN A 176 -7.33 -13.13 -4.90
CA ASN A 176 -7.36 -13.74 -3.58
C ASN A 176 -8.71 -13.49 -2.89
N MET A 177 -9.76 -14.16 -3.37
CA MET A 177 -11.10 -14.03 -2.79
C MET A 177 -11.21 -14.48 -1.32
N ARG A 178 -10.22 -15.25 -0.80
CA ARG A 178 -10.19 -15.73 0.59
C ARG A 178 -9.68 -14.70 1.59
N ASP A 179 -8.75 -13.85 1.17
CA ASP A 179 -8.21 -12.73 1.98
C ASP A 179 -8.78 -11.38 1.48
N PHE A 180 -9.90 -11.42 0.77
CA PHE A 180 -10.56 -10.23 0.24
C PHE A 180 -11.22 -9.46 1.37
N ASP A 181 -10.55 -8.40 1.81
CA ASP A 181 -11.11 -7.48 2.78
C ASP A 181 -12.07 -6.49 2.09
N VAL A 182 -13.32 -6.49 2.55
CA VAL A 182 -14.37 -5.60 2.06
C VAL A 182 -14.19 -4.17 2.57
N GLU A 183 -13.34 -3.93 3.57
CA GLU A 183 -13.13 -2.62 4.20
C GLU A 183 -12.12 -1.74 3.47
N TYR A 184 -11.24 -2.32 2.65
CA TYR A 184 -10.21 -1.54 1.99
C TYR A 184 -10.81 -0.44 1.12
N THR A 185 -10.23 0.75 1.27
CA THR A 185 -10.62 1.90 0.45
C THR A 185 -10.32 1.57 -1.00
N ARG A 186 -11.36 1.63 -1.83
CA ARG A 186 -11.31 1.28 -3.24
C ARG A 186 -11.51 2.50 -4.09
N LYS A 187 -10.58 2.71 -5.01
CA LYS A 187 -10.65 3.81 -5.96
C LYS A 187 -10.72 3.25 -7.37
N ARG A 188 -11.69 3.71 -8.16
CA ARG A 188 -11.74 3.38 -9.59
C ARG A 188 -10.53 3.99 -10.28
N VAL A 189 -9.91 3.21 -11.16
CA VAL A 189 -8.75 3.66 -11.93
C VAL A 189 -8.94 3.36 -13.41
N SER A 190 -8.27 4.15 -14.24
CA SER A 190 -8.36 3.99 -15.70
C SER A 190 -7.49 2.84 -16.19
N ASP A 191 -7.78 2.33 -17.39
CA ASP A 191 -6.92 1.38 -18.09
C ASP A 191 -5.51 1.94 -18.33
N GLN A 192 -5.40 3.26 -18.51
CA GLN A 192 -4.11 3.95 -18.62
C GLN A 192 -3.31 3.88 -17.32
N TYR A 193 -3.97 4.02 -16.15
CA TYR A 193 -3.31 3.85 -14.86
C TYR A 193 -2.91 2.39 -14.61
N ALA A 194 -3.76 1.42 -14.97
CA ALA A 194 -3.39 0.00 -14.93
C ALA A 194 -2.16 -0.30 -15.81
N ARG A 195 -2.04 0.34 -16.98
CA ARG A 195 -0.85 0.29 -17.82
C ARG A 195 0.38 0.92 -17.18
N ALA A 196 0.21 2.06 -16.50
CA ALA A 196 1.28 2.67 -15.74
C ALA A 196 1.77 1.76 -14.60
N LEU A 197 0.85 1.11 -13.88
CA LEU A 197 1.18 0.11 -12.85
C LEU A 197 1.93 -1.10 -13.43
N TYR A 198 1.52 -1.58 -14.60
CA TYR A 198 2.25 -2.64 -15.32
C TYR A 198 3.71 -2.23 -15.57
N HIS A 199 3.94 -1.05 -16.15
CA HIS A 199 5.29 -0.56 -16.42
C HIS A 199 6.11 -0.32 -15.15
N ASN A 200 5.48 0.15 -14.07
CA ASN A 200 6.12 0.26 -12.77
C ASN A 200 6.58 -1.12 -12.24
N ASN A 201 5.72 -2.13 -12.31
CA ASN A 201 6.08 -3.48 -11.88
C ASN A 201 7.18 -4.08 -12.76
N MET A 202 7.15 -3.83 -14.07
CA MET A 202 8.22 -4.23 -14.96
C MET A 202 9.55 -3.54 -14.60
N ALA A 203 9.52 -2.28 -14.18
CA ALA A 203 10.73 -1.60 -13.71
C ALA A 203 11.34 -2.30 -12.48
N VAL A 204 10.50 -2.67 -11.51
CA VAL A 204 10.92 -3.41 -10.31
C VAL A 204 11.46 -4.80 -10.68
N TYR A 205 10.80 -5.50 -11.61
CA TYR A 205 11.28 -6.79 -12.13
C TYR A 205 12.68 -6.65 -12.76
N TRP A 206 12.86 -5.69 -13.68
CA TRP A 206 14.14 -5.48 -14.36
C TRP A 206 15.25 -5.01 -13.42
N LEU A 207 14.91 -4.31 -12.33
CA LEU A 207 15.87 -4.02 -11.25
C LEU A 207 16.37 -5.29 -10.56
N GLY A 208 15.48 -6.25 -10.29
CA GLY A 208 15.86 -7.56 -9.75
C GLY A 208 16.77 -8.34 -10.69
N GLU A 209 16.49 -8.27 -12.00
CA GLU A 209 17.29 -8.89 -13.06
C GLU A 209 18.57 -8.11 -13.41
N GLN A 210 18.85 -7.00 -12.72
CA GLN A 210 19.98 -6.10 -12.96
C GLN A 210 20.03 -5.50 -14.39
N GLN A 211 18.90 -5.52 -15.10
CA GLN A 211 18.76 -4.94 -16.44
C GLN A 211 18.38 -3.45 -16.31
N LEU A 212 19.36 -2.62 -15.95
CA LEU A 212 19.13 -1.21 -15.59
C LEU A 212 18.51 -0.38 -16.73
N ASP A 213 18.87 -0.67 -17.99
CA ASP A 213 18.27 -0.02 -19.16
C ASP A 213 16.77 -0.28 -19.25
N GLN A 214 16.35 -1.54 -19.11
CA GLN A 214 14.94 -1.93 -19.15
C GLN A 214 14.17 -1.39 -17.94
N ALA A 215 14.80 -1.37 -16.77
CA ALA A 215 14.21 -0.79 -15.57
C ALA A 215 13.92 0.70 -15.74
N TYR A 216 14.90 1.46 -16.24
CA TYR A 216 14.75 2.89 -16.51
C TYR A 216 13.70 3.17 -17.58
N LEU A 217 13.72 2.44 -18.70
CA LEU A 217 12.73 2.62 -19.76
C LEU A 217 11.31 2.32 -19.27
N SER A 218 11.15 1.28 -18.43
CA SER A 218 9.86 0.90 -17.85
C SER A 218 9.34 1.95 -16.87
N ILE A 219 10.15 2.42 -15.93
CA ILE A 219 9.66 3.41 -14.96
C ILE A 219 9.39 4.77 -15.62
N ARG A 220 10.17 5.15 -16.64
CA ARG A 220 9.92 6.37 -17.42
C ARG A 220 8.59 6.30 -18.16
N GLU A 221 8.21 5.13 -18.67
CA GLU A 221 6.90 4.93 -19.29
C GLU A 221 5.75 4.97 -18.27
N ALA A 222 5.94 4.42 -17.07
CA ALA A 222 4.95 4.56 -16.00
C ALA A 222 4.69 6.04 -15.65
N ILE A 223 5.77 6.85 -15.55
CA ILE A 223 5.68 8.28 -15.26
C ILE A 223 5.09 9.07 -16.45
N SER A 224 5.41 8.69 -17.69
CA SER A 224 4.84 9.35 -18.89
C SER A 224 3.31 9.20 -18.94
N LEU A 225 2.80 8.02 -18.55
CA LEU A 225 1.38 7.71 -18.49
C LEU A 225 0.67 8.38 -17.29
N HIS A 226 1.35 8.52 -16.15
CA HIS A 226 0.76 9.11 -14.95
C HIS A 226 1.80 9.87 -14.09
N PRO A 227 2.14 11.13 -14.44
CA PRO A 227 3.27 11.85 -13.84
C PRO A 227 3.04 12.29 -12.39
N GLY A 228 1.78 12.35 -11.93
CA GLY A 228 1.44 12.75 -10.56
C GLY A 228 1.54 11.63 -9.52
N THR A 229 2.03 10.45 -9.89
CA THR A 229 2.08 9.29 -8.98
C THR A 229 3.40 9.25 -8.21
N ALA A 230 3.40 9.67 -6.95
CA ALA A 230 4.61 9.81 -6.12
C ALA A 230 5.50 8.56 -6.09
N PHE A 231 4.93 7.36 -5.90
CA PHE A 231 5.74 6.14 -5.79
C PHE A 231 6.42 5.73 -7.10
N PHE A 232 5.95 6.18 -8.27
CA PHE A 232 6.68 6.00 -9.53
C PHE A 232 8.00 6.78 -9.51
N TRP A 233 7.98 8.00 -8.96
CA TRP A 233 9.18 8.79 -8.74
C TRP A 233 10.09 8.18 -7.67
N THR A 234 9.51 7.57 -6.62
CA THR A 234 10.29 6.78 -5.64
C THR A 234 11.08 5.66 -6.32
N ASN A 235 10.43 4.93 -7.23
CA ASN A 235 11.06 3.85 -7.98
C ASN A 235 12.06 4.36 -9.01
N LEU A 236 11.82 5.50 -9.67
CA LEU A 236 12.81 6.15 -10.54
C LEU A 236 14.08 6.51 -9.77
N GLY A 237 13.95 7.06 -8.56
CA GLY A 237 15.11 7.36 -7.72
C GLY A 237 15.88 6.10 -7.33
N THR A 238 15.18 4.99 -7.06
CA THR A 238 15.81 3.68 -6.83
C THR A 238 16.56 3.18 -8.06
N VAL A 239 15.98 3.33 -9.26
CA VAL A 239 16.64 3.00 -10.53
C VAL A 239 17.93 3.81 -10.71
N HIS A 240 17.87 5.14 -10.56
CA HIS A 240 19.06 5.99 -10.66
C HIS A 240 20.13 5.66 -9.61
N SER A 241 19.71 5.36 -8.39
CA SER A 241 20.63 4.92 -7.33
C SER A 241 21.34 3.61 -7.69
N ARG A 242 20.71 2.71 -8.45
CA ARG A 242 21.32 1.45 -8.94
C ARG A 242 22.21 1.67 -10.16
N ILE A 243 21.90 2.66 -10.99
CA ILE A 243 22.76 3.14 -12.10
C ILE A 243 24.02 3.82 -11.55
N GLY A 244 23.94 4.42 -10.36
CA GLY A 244 25.01 5.19 -9.75
C GLY A 244 24.89 6.71 -9.96
N ASP A 245 23.77 7.19 -10.53
CA ASP A 245 23.49 8.62 -10.66
C ASP A 245 22.82 9.15 -9.37
N ALA A 246 23.66 9.46 -8.39
CA ALA A 246 23.24 9.98 -7.09
C ALA A 246 22.39 11.26 -7.19
N ALA A 247 22.72 12.17 -8.13
CA ALA A 247 22.04 13.45 -8.27
C ALA A 247 20.61 13.27 -8.81
N ARG A 248 20.41 12.39 -9.80
CA ARG A 248 19.06 12.08 -10.31
C ARG A 248 18.25 11.23 -9.36
N ALA A 249 18.91 10.37 -8.57
CA ALA A 249 18.24 9.63 -7.51
C ALA A 249 17.62 10.58 -6.47
N GLU A 250 18.41 11.53 -5.97
CA GLU A 250 17.95 12.58 -5.05
C GLU A 250 16.79 13.39 -5.65
N ALA A 251 16.94 13.87 -6.88
CA ALA A 251 15.90 14.68 -7.53
C ALA A 251 14.57 13.92 -7.70
N ALA A 252 14.62 12.64 -8.07
CA ALA A 252 13.42 11.81 -8.20
C ALA A 252 12.75 11.55 -6.85
N TRP A 253 13.52 11.26 -5.79
CA TRP A 253 12.94 11.09 -4.44
C TRP A 253 12.36 12.40 -3.89
N LEU A 254 13.00 13.55 -4.14
CA LEU A 254 12.46 14.85 -3.76
C LEU A 254 11.15 15.16 -4.50
N GLU A 255 11.04 14.79 -5.78
CA GLU A 255 9.79 14.93 -6.52
C GLU A 255 8.69 14.02 -5.96
N ALA A 256 9.03 12.78 -5.57
CA ALA A 256 8.09 11.89 -4.90
C ALA A 256 7.53 12.53 -3.60
N VAL A 257 8.41 13.09 -2.75
CA VAL A 257 8.03 13.80 -1.52
C VAL A 257 7.20 15.06 -1.80
N ARG A 258 7.49 15.77 -2.90
CA ARG A 258 6.72 16.95 -3.32
C ARG A 258 5.30 16.59 -3.76
N LEU A 259 5.14 15.46 -4.44
CA LEU A 259 3.84 14.99 -4.94
C LEU A 259 2.96 14.43 -3.81
N ALA A 260 3.56 13.71 -2.87
CA ALA A 260 2.92 13.21 -1.67
C ALA A 260 3.98 13.02 -0.57
N GLU A 261 3.58 13.12 0.70
CA GLU A 261 4.46 12.80 1.84
C GLU A 261 4.76 11.28 1.92
N GLU A 262 5.40 10.73 0.89
CA GLU A 262 5.60 9.30 0.66
C GLU A 262 6.74 8.77 1.53
N PRO A 263 6.44 7.88 2.51
CA PRO A 263 7.44 7.47 3.51
C PRO A 263 8.66 6.73 2.93
N SER A 264 8.50 6.00 1.81
CA SER A 264 9.59 5.25 1.20
C SER A 264 10.61 6.19 0.55
N ALA A 265 10.15 7.25 -0.12
CA ALA A 265 11.00 8.31 -0.67
C ALA A 265 11.73 9.06 0.43
N MET A 266 11.04 9.42 1.52
CA MET A 266 11.68 10.03 2.68
C MET A 266 12.73 9.11 3.31
N SER A 267 12.45 7.80 3.42
CA SER A 267 13.42 6.81 3.92
C SER A 267 14.64 6.68 3.00
N ASN A 268 14.44 6.78 1.68
CA ASN A 268 15.53 6.80 0.72
C ASN A 268 16.39 8.07 0.85
N LEU A 269 15.75 9.23 1.00
CA LEU A 269 16.43 10.52 1.23
C LEU A 269 17.20 10.54 2.54
N ALA A 270 16.62 10.04 3.64
CA ALA A 270 17.30 9.95 4.93
C ALA A 270 18.63 9.18 4.81
N ARG A 271 18.58 7.96 4.23
CA ARG A 271 19.77 7.14 3.99
C ARG A 271 20.72 7.76 2.98
N PHE A 272 20.20 8.45 1.96
CA PHE A 272 21.01 9.14 0.97
C PHE A 272 21.84 10.25 1.62
N TYR A 273 21.21 11.10 2.44
CA TYR A 273 21.87 12.20 3.10
C TYR A 273 22.83 11.77 4.22
N GLU A 274 22.53 10.66 4.89
CA GLU A 274 23.45 10.02 5.82
C GLU A 274 24.76 9.62 5.13
N ARG A 275 24.68 8.97 3.95
CA ARG A 275 25.87 8.58 3.17
C ARG A 275 26.65 9.73 2.54
N HIS A 276 26.05 10.93 2.48
CA HIS A 276 26.68 12.13 1.90
C HIS A 276 27.02 13.17 2.97
N ASP A 277 27.14 12.75 4.23
CA ASP A 277 27.56 13.60 5.37
C ASP A 277 26.67 14.85 5.55
N LYS A 278 25.36 14.72 5.30
CA LYS A 278 24.35 15.76 5.53
C LYS A 278 23.39 15.38 6.68
N PRO A 279 23.87 15.28 7.93
CA PRO A 279 23.10 14.70 9.04
C PRO A 279 21.83 15.49 9.38
N GLN A 280 21.78 16.80 9.14
CA GLN A 280 20.56 17.60 9.40
C GLN A 280 19.43 17.22 8.45
N LEU A 281 19.72 17.00 7.17
CA LEU A 281 18.73 16.54 6.19
C LEU A 281 18.36 15.09 6.44
N ALA A 282 19.33 14.24 6.77
CA ALA A 282 19.08 12.86 7.14
C ALA A 282 18.10 12.77 8.32
N GLY A 283 18.36 13.54 9.39
CA GLY A 283 17.49 13.64 10.57
C GLY A 283 16.10 14.17 10.23
N TYR A 284 15.99 15.21 9.41
CA TYR A 284 14.69 15.76 8.98
C TYR A 284 13.81 14.71 8.31
N TYR A 285 14.34 13.96 7.34
CA TYR A 285 13.55 12.93 6.65
C TYR A 285 13.29 11.71 7.55
N ALA A 286 14.23 11.33 8.42
CA ALA A 286 14.01 10.27 9.40
C ALA A 286 12.88 10.61 10.38
N ASP A 287 12.88 11.84 10.91
CA ASP A 287 11.82 12.33 11.80
C ASP A 287 10.46 12.41 11.10
N ALA A 288 10.45 12.78 9.82
CA ALA A 288 9.23 12.79 9.01
C ALA A 288 8.64 11.38 8.82
N VAL A 289 9.48 10.39 8.48
CA VAL A 289 9.08 8.98 8.37
C VAL A 289 8.53 8.48 9.71
N GLU A 290 9.21 8.81 10.80
CA GLU A 290 8.80 8.39 12.13
C GLU A 290 7.51 9.09 12.58
N GLY A 291 7.31 10.36 12.18
CA GLY A 291 6.05 11.08 12.35
C GLY A 291 4.88 10.42 11.60
N TYR A 292 5.11 9.93 10.38
CA TYR A 292 4.14 9.15 9.61
C TYR A 292 3.80 7.84 10.33
N ARG A 293 4.84 7.08 10.74
CA ARG A 293 4.71 5.80 11.45
C ARG A 293 3.87 5.92 12.72
N ARG A 294 4.15 6.90 13.57
CA ARG A 294 3.41 7.13 14.83
C ARG A 294 1.92 7.48 14.64
N LYS A 295 1.53 7.94 13.46
CA LYS A 295 0.14 8.26 13.09
C LYS A 295 -0.55 7.12 12.33
N ASN A 296 0.17 6.06 11.97
CA ASN A 296 -0.39 4.92 11.26
C ASN A 296 -0.83 3.85 12.29
N PRO A 297 -2.15 3.53 12.38
CA PRO A 297 -2.64 2.58 13.37
C PRO A 297 -2.06 1.18 13.17
N TYR A 298 -1.84 0.76 11.93
CA TYR A 298 -1.26 -0.55 11.61
C TYR A 298 0.22 -0.63 11.98
N TYR A 299 0.95 0.50 11.99
CA TYR A 299 2.33 0.51 12.49
C TYR A 299 2.35 0.24 13.99
N LEU A 300 1.48 0.93 14.72
CA LEU A 300 1.32 0.74 16.16
C LEU A 300 0.87 -0.70 16.48
N TYR A 301 -0.03 -1.26 15.67
CA TYR A 301 -0.43 -2.67 15.77
C TYR A 301 0.75 -3.62 15.53
N SER A 302 1.54 -3.42 14.47
CA SER A 302 2.72 -4.25 14.21
C SER A 302 3.78 -4.16 15.32
N GLN A 303 3.97 -2.98 15.91
CA GLN A 303 4.81 -2.83 17.10
C GLN A 303 4.22 -3.55 18.31
N ALA A 304 2.89 -3.53 18.48
CA ALA A 304 2.22 -4.25 19.55
C ALA A 304 2.33 -5.77 19.40
N GLU A 305 2.27 -6.30 18.17
CA GLU A 305 2.51 -7.71 17.89
C GLU A 305 3.92 -8.12 18.32
N GLN A 306 4.93 -7.31 18.01
CA GLN A 306 6.31 -7.56 18.44
C GLN A 306 6.45 -7.53 19.96
N ALA A 307 5.90 -6.50 20.63
CA ALA A 307 5.92 -6.40 22.09
C ALA A 307 5.21 -7.62 22.73
N TYR A 308 4.07 -8.04 22.19
CA TYR A 308 3.35 -9.22 22.64
C TYR A 308 4.18 -10.51 22.48
N GLU A 309 4.86 -10.70 21.33
CA GLU A 309 5.76 -11.84 21.10
C GLU A 309 6.95 -11.85 22.07
N MET A 310 7.42 -10.68 22.49
CA MET A 310 8.48 -10.51 23.49
C MET A 310 8.00 -10.66 24.95
N GLY A 311 6.69 -10.79 25.17
CA GLY A 311 6.09 -10.87 26.51
C GLY A 311 5.91 -9.51 27.19
N GLU A 312 6.08 -8.41 26.46
CA GLU A 312 5.95 -7.03 26.92
C GLU A 312 4.48 -6.59 26.80
N TYR A 313 3.60 -7.27 27.52
CA TYR A 313 2.14 -7.15 27.35
C TYR A 313 1.60 -5.76 27.71
N GLU A 314 2.17 -5.06 28.70
CA GLU A 314 1.78 -3.68 29.01
C GLU A 314 2.12 -2.70 27.88
N GLU A 315 3.26 -2.91 27.21
CA GLU A 315 3.65 -2.10 26.06
C GLU A 315 2.73 -2.38 24.86
N ALA A 316 2.45 -3.65 24.58
CA ALA A 316 1.47 -4.05 23.56
C ALA A 316 0.12 -3.36 23.79
N LEU A 317 -0.41 -3.36 25.02
CA LEU A 317 -1.66 -2.65 25.35
C LEU A 317 -1.56 -1.14 25.17
N SER A 318 -0.44 -0.52 25.52
CA SER A 318 -0.22 0.92 25.33
C SER A 318 -0.26 1.29 23.84
N LEU A 319 0.40 0.50 23.00
CA LEU A 319 0.42 0.67 21.54
C LEU A 319 -0.97 0.44 20.92
N LEU A 320 -1.66 -0.62 21.33
CA LEU A 320 -3.01 -0.94 20.84
C LEU A 320 -4.03 0.13 21.22
N ARG A 321 -4.00 0.67 22.43
CA ARG A 321 -4.87 1.79 22.83
C ARG A 321 -4.65 3.02 21.95
N ARG A 322 -3.41 3.27 21.52
CA ARG A 322 -3.10 4.35 20.57
C ARG A 322 -3.60 4.02 19.17
N ALA A 323 -3.46 2.77 18.72
CA ALA A 323 -4.00 2.30 17.43
C ALA A 323 -5.52 2.46 17.38
N VAL A 324 -6.24 1.96 18.39
CA VAL A 324 -7.71 2.06 18.54
C VAL A 324 -8.17 3.52 18.57
N LYS A 325 -7.41 4.43 19.20
CA LYS A 325 -7.74 5.86 19.19
C LYS A 325 -7.67 6.48 17.79
N ILE A 326 -6.88 5.92 16.88
CA ILE A 326 -6.75 6.39 15.50
C ILE A 326 -7.78 5.69 14.60
N ARG A 327 -8.01 4.39 14.79
CA ARG A 327 -8.93 3.55 14.04
C ARG A 327 -9.53 2.49 14.96
N ASP A 328 -10.84 2.57 15.21
CA ASP A 328 -11.57 1.79 16.22
C ASP A 328 -12.45 0.67 15.65
N ASP A 329 -12.41 0.45 14.34
CA ASP A 329 -13.16 -0.56 13.59
C ASP A 329 -12.32 -1.82 13.24
N GLU A 330 -11.07 -1.90 13.69
CA GLU A 330 -10.17 -3.03 13.42
C GLU A 330 -10.25 -4.12 14.49
N HIS A 331 -10.88 -5.26 14.18
CA HIS A 331 -11.10 -6.32 15.16
C HIS A 331 -9.81 -6.96 15.67
N GLU A 332 -8.74 -7.00 14.86
CA GLU A 332 -7.42 -7.49 15.21
C GLU A 332 -6.82 -6.71 16.39
N PHE A 333 -7.08 -5.41 16.47
CA PHE A 333 -6.54 -4.57 17.54
C PHE A 333 -7.13 -5.01 18.87
N TYR A 334 -8.45 -5.15 18.94
CA TYR A 334 -9.14 -5.62 20.15
C TYR A 334 -8.83 -7.09 20.48
N ARG A 335 -8.68 -7.94 19.46
CA ARG A 335 -8.26 -9.33 19.66
C ARG A 335 -6.90 -9.40 20.35
N LEU A 336 -5.91 -8.65 19.88
CA LEU A 336 -4.57 -8.64 20.48
C LEU A 336 -4.57 -7.97 21.86
N MET A 337 -5.45 -6.99 22.09
CA MET A 337 -5.67 -6.42 23.43
C MET A 337 -6.18 -7.49 24.40
N GLY A 338 -7.20 -8.25 23.99
CA GLY A 338 -7.78 -9.33 24.79
C GLY A 338 -6.75 -10.41 25.14
N PHE A 339 -5.91 -10.80 24.18
CA PHE A 339 -4.80 -11.70 24.46
C PHE A 339 -3.78 -11.10 25.44
N SER A 340 -3.35 -9.87 25.22
CA SER A 340 -2.39 -9.20 26.10
C SER A 340 -2.91 -9.09 27.54
N GLN A 341 -4.19 -8.77 27.73
CA GLN A 341 -4.85 -8.72 29.03
C GLN A 341 -4.94 -10.09 29.72
N LEU A 342 -5.22 -11.16 28.97
CA LEU A 342 -5.19 -12.52 29.52
C LEU A 342 -3.82 -12.88 30.11
N TYR A 343 -2.72 -12.53 29.40
CA TYR A 343 -1.38 -12.78 29.90
C TYR A 343 -1.01 -11.94 31.13
N LEU A 344 -1.63 -10.77 31.29
CA LEU A 344 -1.53 -9.94 32.48
C LEU A 344 -2.47 -10.37 33.61
N GLY A 345 -3.34 -11.37 33.38
CA GLY A 345 -4.32 -11.85 34.36
C GLY A 345 -5.56 -10.98 34.52
N ASP A 346 -5.79 -10.01 33.62
CA ASP A 346 -6.99 -9.17 33.60
C ASP A 346 -8.07 -9.80 32.73
N GLU A 347 -8.68 -10.87 33.23
CA GLU A 347 -9.70 -11.64 32.49
C GLU A 347 -10.95 -10.82 32.15
N ALA A 348 -11.31 -9.87 33.01
CA ALA A 348 -12.46 -9.00 32.80
C ALA A 348 -12.22 -8.05 31.61
N ALA A 349 -11.08 -7.34 31.60
CA ALA A 349 -10.76 -6.45 30.48
C ALA A 349 -10.49 -7.23 29.18
N ALA A 350 -9.98 -8.47 29.30
CA ALA A 350 -9.84 -9.36 28.15
C ALA A 350 -11.19 -9.72 27.53
N LEU A 351 -12.20 -10.03 28.36
CA LEU A 351 -13.54 -10.33 27.90
C LEU A 351 -14.14 -9.13 27.16
N ASP A 352 -14.07 -7.93 27.75
CA ASP A 352 -14.53 -6.69 27.11
C ASP A 352 -13.87 -6.49 25.72
N SER A 353 -12.56 -6.78 25.61
CA SER A 353 -11.84 -6.62 24.34
C SER A 353 -12.25 -7.66 23.31
N PHE A 354 -12.54 -8.91 23.71
CA PHE A 354 -13.09 -9.90 22.78
C PHE A 354 -14.54 -9.59 22.36
N GLU A 355 -15.33 -8.95 23.21
CA GLU A 355 -16.66 -8.45 22.85
C GLU A 355 -16.58 -7.31 21.82
N GLN A 356 -15.63 -6.37 22.00
CA GLN A 356 -15.37 -5.34 20.98
C GLN A 356 -14.89 -5.96 19.67
N ALA A 357 -13.96 -6.93 19.73
CA ALA A 357 -13.49 -7.65 18.55
C ALA A 357 -14.64 -8.33 17.79
N GLU A 358 -15.60 -8.94 18.50
CA GLU A 358 -16.81 -9.52 17.87
C GLU A 358 -17.73 -8.44 17.29
N ALA A 359 -17.91 -7.33 17.99
CA ALA A 359 -18.80 -6.24 17.56
C ALA A 359 -18.34 -5.59 16.25
N VAL A 360 -17.02 -5.46 16.05
CA VAL A 360 -16.42 -4.87 14.85
C VAL A 360 -15.96 -5.91 13.81
N ALA A 361 -16.15 -7.21 14.05
CA ALA A 361 -15.76 -8.24 13.09
C ALA A 361 -16.72 -8.34 11.91
N ASP A 362 -16.19 -8.23 10.69
CA ASP A 362 -17.04 -8.20 9.50
C ASP A 362 -17.50 -9.57 9.03
N ASN A 363 -16.71 -10.62 9.27
CA ASN A 363 -17.05 -11.96 8.82
C ASN A 363 -17.55 -12.85 9.96
N GLU A 364 -18.40 -13.82 9.60
CA GLU A 364 -19.02 -14.74 10.55
C GLU A 364 -18.00 -15.69 11.20
N ILE A 365 -16.88 -15.97 10.51
CA ILE A 365 -15.82 -16.85 11.02
C ILE A 365 -15.14 -16.22 12.24
N ASP A 366 -14.73 -14.96 12.14
CA ASP A 366 -14.05 -14.24 13.22
C ASP A 366 -15.00 -13.93 14.36
N ARG A 367 -16.24 -13.52 14.09
CA ARG A 367 -17.30 -13.43 15.12
C ARG A 367 -17.45 -14.74 15.88
N HIS A 368 -17.51 -15.86 15.16
CA HIS A 368 -17.64 -17.18 15.78
C HIS A 368 -16.43 -17.54 16.64
N ARG A 369 -15.20 -17.22 16.19
CA ARG A 369 -13.96 -17.44 16.96
C ARG A 369 -13.98 -16.66 18.28
N TYR A 370 -14.37 -15.38 18.25
CA TYR A 370 -14.46 -14.55 19.45
C TYR A 370 -15.54 -15.04 20.40
N ASN A 371 -16.72 -15.38 19.88
CA ASN A 371 -17.82 -15.93 20.68
C ASN A 371 -17.43 -17.24 21.41
N GLN A 372 -16.73 -18.16 20.72
CA GLN A 372 -16.21 -19.37 21.36
C GLN A 372 -15.22 -19.06 22.48
N LYS A 373 -14.33 -18.09 22.27
CA LYS A 373 -13.32 -17.68 23.25
C LYS A 373 -13.97 -17.12 24.52
N GLN A 374 -14.94 -16.22 24.37
CA GLN A 374 -15.70 -15.65 25.47
C GLN A 374 -16.40 -16.74 26.30
N ARG A 375 -17.04 -17.73 25.64
CA ARG A 375 -17.67 -18.86 26.33
C ARG A 375 -16.69 -19.71 27.14
N LEU A 376 -15.51 -19.97 26.60
CA LEU A 376 -14.47 -20.72 27.32
C LEU A 376 -14.00 -19.96 28.56
N MET A 377 -13.83 -18.63 28.46
CA MET A 377 -13.45 -17.80 29.61
C MET A 377 -14.53 -17.81 30.70
N ALA A 378 -15.80 -17.72 30.32
CA ALA A 378 -16.92 -17.80 31.27
C ALA A 378 -17.02 -19.16 32.00
N GLN A 379 -16.53 -20.24 31.41
CA GLN A 379 -16.53 -21.58 32.02
C GLN A 379 -15.40 -21.79 33.03
N VAL A 380 -14.31 -21.02 32.94
CA VAL A 380 -13.15 -21.13 33.84
C VAL A 380 -13.28 -20.23 35.08
N ALA A 381 -14.13 -19.20 35.00
CA ALA A 381 -14.43 -18.28 36.10
C ALA A 381 -15.39 -18.85 37.17
N HIS A 382 -15.83 -20.10 37.03
CA HIS A 382 -16.71 -20.83 37.95
C HIS A 382 -16.03 -22.11 38.45
#